data_AF-A0AAW5DF82-F1
#
_entry.id   AF-A0AAW5DF82-F1
#
_cell.length_a   1.000
_cell.length_b   1.000
_cell.length_c   1.000
_cell.angle_alpha   90.00
_cell.angle_beta   90.00
_cell.angle_gamma   90.00
#
_symmetry.space_group_name_H-M   'P 1'
#
loop_
_entity.id
_entity.type
_entity.pdbx_description
1 polymer ?
#
loop_
_entity_poly.entity_id
_entity_poly.type
_entity_poly.pdbx_seq_one_letter_code
_entity_poly.pdbx_strand_id
1 'polypeptide(L)'
;MKKALAVTKAVAVKNALVMASEQVMTRVIAMSRRITIRKFGRLAVSSIMLLTASVSFSALSDEAVPKQLNRLHEPFSALLSEHVKTIDNGASTQVDYHGFKQDRERLTQYLNSLAKVEKSTFDGWSKADQLAFLINAYNAYTVELILTEFPDIDSIRDLGSFFSSPWKKEIAPLLGKTRTLDEIEHELIRGQNKTTEGYNEPRIHFAVNCASIGCPALREEAYVGARLDSQLDAQTKRFLADTSRNRMDGNTLKLSKIFDWYSEDFEKNTNRKSESWQGIKNVNTENISQFLLLYKDALNLSSQQVSVLEQDNAELEFLDYDWALNATQ
;
A
#
# COMPACT_ATOMS: atom_id res chain seq x y z
N MET A 1 6.09 -37.90 24.73
CA MET A 1 5.42 -39.00 23.99
C MET A 1 4.03 -38.66 23.43
N LYS A 2 3.16 -37.89 24.12
CA LYS A 2 1.79 -37.58 23.61
C LYS A 2 1.73 -36.68 22.35
N LYS A 3 2.66 -35.73 22.15
CA LYS A 3 2.71 -34.88 20.94
C LYS A 3 3.12 -35.64 19.68
N ALA A 4 4.07 -36.58 19.77
CA ALA A 4 4.50 -37.39 18.62
C ALA A 4 3.36 -38.29 18.10
N LEU A 5 2.58 -38.90 19.00
CA LEU A 5 1.46 -39.77 18.65
C LEU A 5 0.29 -39.01 17.96
N ALA A 6 0.10 -37.74 18.30
CA ALA A 6 -0.93 -36.89 17.68
C ALA A 6 -0.56 -36.49 16.23
N VAL A 7 0.72 -36.19 15.98
CA VAL A 7 1.22 -35.86 14.64
C VAL A 7 1.14 -37.08 13.73
N THR A 8 1.50 -38.27 14.22
CA THR A 8 1.39 -39.51 13.43
C THR A 8 -0.06 -39.85 13.06
N LYS A 9 -1.02 -39.61 13.96
CA LYS A 9 -2.46 -39.80 13.66
C LYS A 9 -2.98 -38.79 12.64
N ALA A 10 -2.57 -37.53 12.72
CA ALA A 10 -3.01 -36.50 11.77
C ALA A 10 -2.49 -36.75 10.35
N VAL A 11 -1.24 -37.20 10.22
CA VAL A 11 -0.64 -37.56 8.92
C VAL A 11 -1.31 -38.80 8.32
N ALA A 12 -1.65 -39.81 9.14
CA ALA A 12 -2.37 -40.99 8.68
C ALA A 12 -3.78 -40.67 8.17
N VAL A 13 -4.51 -39.77 8.84
CA VAL A 13 -5.85 -39.33 8.41
C VAL A 13 -5.78 -38.53 7.12
N LYS A 14 -4.80 -37.63 6.98
CA LYS A 14 -4.61 -36.84 5.76
C LYS A 14 -4.28 -37.73 4.55
N ASN A 15 -3.41 -38.73 4.74
CA ASN A 15 -3.06 -39.67 3.67
C ASN A 15 -4.23 -40.57 3.28
N ALA A 16 -5.07 -40.99 4.23
CA ALA A 16 -6.28 -41.77 3.95
C ALA A 16 -7.33 -40.96 3.14
N LEU A 17 -7.47 -39.66 3.43
CA LEU A 17 -8.37 -38.75 2.70
C LEU A 17 -7.90 -38.52 1.25
N VAL A 18 -6.59 -38.36 1.04
CA VAL A 18 -6.02 -38.21 -0.31
C VAL A 18 -6.21 -39.48 -1.13
N MET A 19 -5.92 -40.65 -0.55
CA MET A 19 -6.12 -41.95 -1.22
C MET A 19 -7.60 -42.23 -1.55
N ALA A 20 -8.53 -41.82 -0.68
CA ALA A 20 -9.97 -41.93 -0.95
C ALA A 20 -10.41 -41.01 -2.11
N SER A 21 -9.84 -39.80 -2.21
CA SER A 21 -10.15 -38.87 -3.30
C SER A 21 -9.65 -39.36 -4.68
N GLU A 22 -8.47 -39.96 -4.73
CA GLU A 22 -7.91 -40.53 -5.97
C GLU A 22 -8.68 -41.78 -6.42
N GLN A 23 -9.13 -42.62 -5.50
CA GLN A 23 -9.96 -43.79 -5.83
C GLN A 23 -11.35 -43.40 -6.34
N VAL A 24 -11.96 -42.34 -5.80
CA VAL A 24 -13.23 -41.80 -6.29
C VAL A 24 -13.07 -41.23 -7.70
N MET A 25 -12.00 -40.46 -7.93
CA MET A 25 -11.73 -39.85 -9.24
C MET A 25 -11.43 -40.92 -10.31
N THR A 26 -10.69 -41.98 -9.96
CA THR A 26 -10.41 -43.11 -10.86
C THR A 26 -11.68 -43.91 -11.18
N ARG A 27 -12.61 -44.07 -10.23
CA ARG A 27 -13.91 -44.73 -10.46
C ARG A 27 -14.84 -43.91 -11.35
N VAL A 28 -14.85 -42.59 -11.22
CA VAL A 28 -15.63 -41.69 -12.09
C VAL A 28 -15.12 -41.72 -13.55
N ILE A 29 -13.80 -41.81 -13.74
CA ILE A 29 -13.17 -41.93 -15.06
C ILE A 29 -13.39 -43.34 -15.67
N ALA A 30 -13.42 -44.40 -14.86
CA ALA A 30 -13.72 -45.75 -15.33
C ALA A 30 -15.21 -45.94 -15.71
N MET A 31 -16.12 -45.23 -15.05
CA MET A 31 -17.56 -45.30 -15.31
C MET A 31 -17.98 -44.59 -16.61
N SER A 32 -17.18 -43.61 -17.07
CA SER A 32 -17.43 -42.84 -18.29
C SER A 32 -16.94 -43.51 -19.58
N ARG A 33 -16.25 -44.66 -19.50
CA ARG A 33 -15.74 -45.41 -20.68
C ARG A 33 -16.50 -46.70 -21.02
N ARG A 34 -17.65 -46.98 -20.42
CA ARG A 34 -18.48 -48.16 -20.76
C ARG A 34 -19.95 -47.82 -21.01
N ILE A 35 -20.25 -46.89 -21.91
CA ILE A 35 -21.61 -46.78 -22.48
C ILE A 35 -21.49 -46.47 -23.98
N THR A 36 -21.27 -47.51 -24.78
CA THR A 36 -21.51 -47.45 -26.22
C THR A 36 -22.12 -48.76 -26.70
N ILE A 37 -23.31 -48.65 -27.31
CA ILE A 37 -24.00 -49.55 -28.25
C ILE A 37 -24.65 -50.85 -27.69
N ARG A 38 -26.01 -50.88 -27.64
CA ARG A 38 -26.89 -51.73 -28.49
C ARG A 38 -28.40 -51.53 -28.21
N LYS A 39 -29.20 -51.70 -29.26
CA LYS A 39 -30.64 -51.37 -29.45
C LYS A 39 -31.63 -52.43 -28.90
N PHE A 40 -32.89 -51.96 -28.77
CA PHE A 40 -34.22 -52.62 -28.82
C PHE A 40 -34.92 -53.00 -27.50
N GLY A 41 -36.20 -52.59 -27.40
CA GLY A 41 -37.23 -53.22 -26.55
C GLY A 41 -37.99 -52.24 -25.64
N ARG A 42 -39.32 -52.25 -25.70
CA ARG A 42 -40.24 -51.29 -25.03
C ARG A 42 -40.37 -51.52 -23.51
N LEU A 43 -40.86 -50.45 -22.87
CA LEU A 43 -41.55 -50.31 -21.58
C LEU A 43 -40.73 -50.00 -20.32
N ALA A 44 -41.30 -49.01 -19.62
CA ALA A 44 -41.32 -48.76 -18.18
C ALA A 44 -40.46 -47.60 -17.64
N VAL A 45 -41.22 -46.54 -17.31
CA VAL A 45 -41.19 -45.85 -16.01
C VAL A 45 -40.07 -44.83 -15.77
N SER A 46 -40.50 -43.58 -15.88
CA SER A 46 -40.38 -42.50 -14.90
C SER A 46 -38.99 -41.93 -14.57
N SER A 47 -38.98 -40.60 -14.62
CA SER A 47 -38.05 -39.70 -13.94
C SER A 47 -36.59 -39.75 -14.41
N ILE A 48 -36.22 -38.79 -15.24
CA ILE A 48 -35.10 -37.86 -15.06
C ILE A 48 -35.17 -36.88 -16.24
N MET A 49 -35.69 -35.68 -15.97
CA MET A 49 -35.48 -34.53 -16.84
C MET A 49 -34.94 -33.40 -15.96
N LEU A 50 -33.71 -33.58 -15.48
CA LEU A 50 -32.89 -32.49 -14.97
C LEU A 50 -32.00 -32.06 -16.13
N LEU A 51 -32.53 -31.08 -16.88
CA LEU A 51 -31.80 -30.34 -17.88
C LEU A 51 -30.52 -29.77 -17.24
N THR A 52 -29.40 -30.05 -17.89
CA THR A 52 -28.10 -29.44 -17.65
C THR A 52 -28.20 -27.92 -17.79
N ALA A 53 -28.18 -27.21 -16.67
CA ALA A 53 -27.78 -25.81 -16.61
C ALA A 53 -26.42 -25.74 -15.92
N SER A 54 -25.39 -26.07 -16.70
CA SER A 54 -24.00 -25.77 -16.40
C SER A 54 -23.83 -24.25 -16.44
N VAL A 55 -24.06 -23.56 -15.33
CA VAL A 55 -23.63 -22.16 -15.19
C VAL A 55 -22.37 -22.18 -14.34
N SER A 56 -21.24 -22.04 -15.03
CA SER A 56 -19.93 -21.77 -14.46
C SER A 56 -19.98 -20.47 -13.65
N PHE A 57 -20.38 -20.53 -12.39
CA PHE A 57 -20.39 -19.41 -11.46
C PHE A 57 -19.10 -19.39 -10.65
N SER A 58 -17.95 -19.24 -11.32
CA SER A 58 -16.66 -19.16 -10.62
C SER A 58 -15.66 -18.20 -11.27
N ALA A 59 -16.06 -17.44 -12.30
CA ALA A 59 -15.17 -16.48 -12.98
C ALA A 59 -15.62 -15.02 -12.86
N LEU A 60 -16.75 -14.73 -12.19
CA LEU A 60 -17.28 -13.36 -12.05
C LEU A 60 -16.93 -12.69 -10.70
N SER A 61 -16.34 -13.42 -9.75
CA SER A 61 -16.02 -12.91 -8.42
C SER A 61 -14.63 -12.27 -8.33
N ASP A 62 -13.63 -12.80 -9.05
CA ASP A 62 -12.24 -12.36 -8.90
C ASP A 62 -11.95 -10.99 -9.52
N GLU A 63 -12.64 -10.59 -10.60
CA GLU A 63 -12.50 -9.23 -11.15
C GLU A 63 -13.40 -8.19 -10.48
N ALA A 64 -14.46 -8.62 -9.78
CA ALA A 64 -15.40 -7.71 -9.13
C ALA A 64 -14.80 -7.04 -7.89
N VAL A 65 -13.93 -7.75 -7.15
CA VAL A 65 -13.30 -7.25 -5.91
C VAL A 65 -12.28 -6.12 -6.18
N PRO A 66 -11.31 -6.25 -7.11
CA PRO A 66 -10.40 -5.15 -7.46
C PRO A 66 -11.17 -3.91 -7.94
N LYS A 67 -12.24 -4.12 -8.73
CA LYS A 67 -13.07 -3.03 -9.25
C LYS A 67 -13.91 -2.34 -8.16
N GLN A 68 -14.25 -3.04 -7.08
CA GLN A 68 -14.98 -2.45 -5.96
C GLN A 68 -14.05 -1.66 -5.04
N LEU A 69 -12.83 -2.13 -4.78
CA LEU A 69 -11.87 -1.39 -3.96
C LEU A 69 -11.30 -0.16 -4.68
N ASN A 70 -11.06 -0.24 -6.00
CA ASN A 70 -10.67 0.93 -6.77
C ASN A 70 -11.73 2.06 -6.69
N ARG A 71 -13.02 1.70 -6.64
CA ARG A 71 -14.13 2.64 -6.48
C ARG A 71 -14.22 3.28 -5.11
N LEU A 72 -13.66 2.66 -4.07
CA LEU A 72 -13.63 3.23 -2.71
C LEU A 72 -12.88 4.57 -2.70
N HIS A 73 -11.81 4.67 -3.49
CA HIS A 73 -10.91 5.83 -3.48
C HIS A 73 -11.22 6.88 -4.55
N GLU A 74 -12.17 6.63 -5.46
CA GLU A 74 -12.58 7.59 -6.50
C GLU A 74 -12.98 8.97 -5.93
N PRO A 75 -13.78 9.08 -4.83
CA PRO A 75 -14.11 10.38 -4.26
C PRO A 75 -12.89 11.17 -3.81
N PHE A 76 -11.88 10.51 -3.23
CA PHE A 76 -10.64 11.18 -2.81
C PHE A 76 -9.76 11.55 -4.00
N SER A 77 -9.66 10.69 -5.01
CA SER A 77 -9.00 11.05 -6.28
C SER A 77 -9.60 12.30 -6.92
N ALA A 78 -10.92 12.45 -6.89
CA ALA A 78 -11.57 13.66 -7.40
C ALA A 78 -11.14 14.91 -6.61
N LEU A 79 -11.19 14.85 -5.27
CA LEU A 79 -10.74 15.95 -4.41
C LEU A 79 -9.26 16.29 -4.61
N LEU A 80 -8.40 15.28 -4.70
CA LEU A 80 -6.96 15.47 -4.94
C LEU A 80 -6.70 16.14 -6.28
N SER A 81 -7.37 15.72 -7.35
CA SER A 81 -7.16 16.32 -8.68
C SER A 81 -7.68 17.77 -8.78
N GLU A 82 -8.73 18.09 -8.03
CA GLU A 82 -9.28 19.45 -7.94
C GLU A 82 -8.38 20.39 -7.11
N HIS A 83 -7.86 19.91 -5.97
CA HIS A 83 -7.26 20.76 -4.94
C HIS A 83 -5.75 20.60 -4.75
N VAL A 84 -5.09 19.66 -5.43
CA VAL A 84 -3.63 19.52 -5.38
C VAL A 84 -3.03 20.01 -6.69
N LYS A 85 -2.04 20.92 -6.60
CA LYS A 85 -1.39 21.55 -7.75
C LYS A 85 0.09 21.19 -7.79
N THR A 86 0.56 20.73 -8.94
CA THR A 86 1.97 20.48 -9.20
C THR A 86 2.74 21.81 -9.23
N ILE A 87 3.93 21.83 -8.64
CA ILE A 87 4.89 22.94 -8.71
C ILE A 87 6.28 22.38 -9.00
N ASP A 88 7.26 23.27 -9.23
CA ASP A 88 8.67 22.89 -9.44
C ASP A 88 8.86 21.85 -10.54
N ASN A 89 8.25 22.10 -11.70
CA ASN A 89 8.22 21.16 -12.84
C ASN A 89 7.65 19.78 -12.49
N GLY A 90 6.76 19.74 -11.51
CA GLY A 90 6.17 18.51 -11.00
C GLY A 90 7.05 17.78 -10.00
N ALA A 91 8.10 18.36 -9.43
CA ALA A 91 8.86 17.74 -8.34
C ALA A 91 8.12 17.81 -6.99
N SER A 92 7.30 18.85 -6.79
CA SER A 92 6.53 19.08 -5.56
C SER A 92 5.07 19.43 -5.85
N THR A 93 4.28 19.63 -4.79
CA THR A 93 2.88 20.06 -4.86
C THR A 93 2.51 21.07 -3.78
N GLN A 94 1.57 21.95 -4.10
CA GLN A 94 0.82 22.75 -3.14
C GLN A 94 -0.63 22.24 -3.03
N VAL A 95 -1.24 22.44 -1.87
CA VAL A 95 -2.60 22.00 -1.54
C VAL A 95 -3.50 23.22 -1.33
N ASP A 96 -4.59 23.29 -2.07
CA ASP A 96 -5.65 24.29 -1.88
C ASP A 96 -6.55 23.91 -0.71
N TYR A 97 -6.10 24.25 0.50
CA TYR A 97 -6.87 24.02 1.73
C TYR A 97 -8.15 24.87 1.79
N HIS A 98 -8.22 26.00 1.08
CA HIS A 98 -9.46 26.77 0.96
C HIS A 98 -10.52 26.00 0.16
N GLY A 99 -10.12 25.45 -0.99
CA GLY A 99 -10.95 24.57 -1.82
C GLY A 99 -11.38 23.31 -1.06
N PHE A 100 -10.43 22.62 -0.40
CA PHE A 100 -10.75 21.48 0.47
C PHE A 100 -11.72 21.84 1.60
N LYS A 101 -11.63 23.04 2.19
CA LYS A 101 -12.56 23.50 3.23
C LYS A 101 -13.97 23.72 2.66
N GLN A 102 -14.10 24.22 1.43
CA GLN A 102 -15.38 24.37 0.75
C GLN A 102 -15.99 22.99 0.42
N ASP A 103 -15.17 22.03 0.02
CA ASP A 103 -15.56 20.66 -0.31
C ASP A 103 -15.50 19.69 0.89
N ARG A 104 -15.41 20.20 2.13
CA ARG A 104 -15.18 19.37 3.32
C ARG A 104 -16.27 18.32 3.53
N GLU A 105 -17.50 18.56 3.07
CA GLU A 105 -18.56 17.55 3.11
C GLU A 105 -18.22 16.32 2.24
N ARG A 106 -17.68 16.51 1.04
CA ARG A 106 -17.22 15.43 0.16
C ARG A 106 -16.06 14.65 0.80
N LEU A 107 -15.11 15.36 1.44
CA LEU A 107 -14.04 14.73 2.20
C LEU A 107 -14.60 13.90 3.36
N THR A 108 -15.54 14.45 4.13
CA THR A 108 -16.20 13.77 5.24
C THR A 108 -16.92 12.51 4.79
N GLN A 109 -17.62 12.55 3.65
CA GLN A 109 -18.26 11.37 3.07
C GLN A 109 -17.25 10.28 2.71
N TYR A 110 -16.09 10.65 2.16
CA TYR A 110 -15.00 9.72 1.89
C TYR A 110 -14.42 9.12 3.18
N LEU A 111 -14.11 9.93 4.19
CA LEU A 111 -13.61 9.43 5.48
C LEU A 111 -14.60 8.46 6.15
N ASN A 112 -15.90 8.78 6.10
CA ASN A 112 -16.96 7.89 6.57
C ASN A 112 -17.03 6.57 5.80
N SER A 113 -16.61 6.53 4.54
CA SER A 113 -16.51 5.28 3.77
C SER A 113 -15.35 4.41 4.23
N LEU A 114 -14.19 5.02 4.57
CA LEU A 114 -13.04 4.32 5.15
C LEU A 114 -13.38 3.75 6.53
N ALA A 115 -14.09 4.53 7.36
CA ALA A 115 -14.49 4.14 8.70
C ALA A 115 -15.41 2.90 8.74
N LYS A 116 -16.16 2.64 7.67
CA LYS A 116 -17.05 1.47 7.53
C LYS A 116 -16.31 0.18 7.15
N VAL A 117 -15.03 0.25 6.82
CA VAL A 117 -14.24 -0.94 6.49
C VAL A 117 -13.95 -1.72 7.76
N GLU A 118 -14.55 -2.90 7.87
CA GLU A 118 -14.31 -3.83 8.95
C GLU A 118 -12.92 -4.45 8.87
N LYS A 119 -12.28 -4.71 10.02
CA LYS A 119 -10.95 -5.32 10.06
C LYS A 119 -10.90 -6.67 9.33
N SER A 120 -11.94 -7.49 9.44
CA SER A 120 -12.02 -8.78 8.75
C SER A 120 -12.05 -8.65 7.22
N THR A 121 -12.64 -7.56 6.71
CA THR A 121 -12.65 -7.27 5.27
C THR A 121 -11.27 -6.82 4.83
N PHE A 122 -10.66 -5.88 5.56
CA PHE A 122 -9.30 -5.41 5.32
C PHE A 122 -8.28 -6.54 5.32
N ASP A 123 -8.32 -7.42 6.32
CA ASP A 123 -7.41 -8.56 6.46
C ASP A 123 -7.52 -9.55 5.29
N GLY A 124 -8.66 -9.56 4.57
CA GLY A 124 -8.89 -10.40 3.39
C GLY A 124 -8.39 -9.81 2.06
N TRP A 125 -7.94 -8.56 2.03
CA TRP A 125 -7.41 -7.92 0.83
C TRP A 125 -5.97 -8.33 0.52
N SER A 126 -5.53 -8.06 -0.72
CA SER A 126 -4.11 -8.19 -1.06
C SER A 126 -3.25 -7.20 -0.25
N LYS A 127 -1.96 -7.46 -0.10
CA LYS A 127 -1.06 -6.54 0.61
C LYS A 127 -0.96 -5.18 -0.07
N ALA A 128 -1.02 -5.14 -1.40
CA ALA A 128 -1.05 -3.89 -2.16
C ALA A 128 -2.33 -3.10 -1.88
N ASP A 129 -3.48 -3.76 -1.84
CA ASP A 129 -4.77 -3.12 -1.53
C ASP A 129 -4.80 -2.59 -0.09
N GLN A 130 -4.30 -3.36 0.87
CA GLN A 130 -4.19 -2.94 2.27
C GLN A 130 -3.29 -1.70 2.41
N LEU A 131 -2.11 -1.70 1.78
CA LEU A 131 -1.18 -0.57 1.86
C LEU A 131 -1.73 0.67 1.16
N ALA A 132 -2.33 0.53 -0.03
CA ALA A 132 -2.97 1.64 -0.73
C ALA A 132 -4.07 2.28 0.13
N PHE A 133 -4.92 1.46 0.76
CA PHE A 133 -5.95 1.93 1.69
C PHE A 133 -5.36 2.72 2.87
N LEU A 134 -4.31 2.21 3.50
CA LEU A 134 -3.69 2.88 4.65
C LEU A 134 -3.00 4.20 4.29
N ILE A 135 -2.30 4.26 3.14
CA ILE A 135 -1.69 5.50 2.65
C ILE A 135 -2.77 6.56 2.36
N ASN A 136 -3.86 6.15 1.68
CA ASN A 136 -4.96 7.06 1.40
C ASN A 136 -5.67 7.53 2.67
N ALA A 137 -5.84 6.64 3.65
CA ALA A 137 -6.42 6.99 4.95
C ALA A 137 -5.54 8.02 5.67
N TYR A 138 -4.22 7.77 5.76
CA TYR A 138 -3.28 8.72 6.35
C TYR A 138 -3.39 10.09 5.69
N ASN A 139 -3.25 10.16 4.36
CA ASN A 139 -3.26 11.43 3.64
C ASN A 139 -4.58 12.19 3.78
N ALA A 140 -5.72 11.49 3.71
CA ALA A 140 -7.02 12.13 3.84
C ALA A 140 -7.29 12.64 5.26
N TYR A 141 -6.90 11.88 6.29
CA TYR A 141 -7.00 12.33 7.68
C TYR A 141 -5.98 13.43 8.00
N THR A 142 -4.82 13.48 7.35
CA THR A 142 -3.91 14.63 7.44
C THR A 142 -4.57 15.89 6.88
N VAL A 143 -5.22 15.82 5.70
CA VAL A 143 -5.95 16.96 5.16
C VAL A 143 -7.05 17.40 6.13
N GLU A 144 -7.88 16.48 6.62
CA GLU A 144 -8.94 16.79 7.59
C GLU A 144 -8.38 17.41 8.88
N LEU A 145 -7.23 16.92 9.36
CA LEU A 145 -6.54 17.48 10.53
C LEU A 145 -6.11 18.94 10.29
N ILE A 146 -5.57 19.27 9.12
CA ILE A 146 -5.26 20.68 8.77
C ILE A 146 -6.54 21.53 8.74
N LEU A 147 -7.62 21.02 8.18
CA LEU A 147 -8.90 21.75 8.07
C LEU A 147 -9.56 22.05 9.42
N THR A 148 -9.11 21.48 10.54
CA THR A 148 -9.66 21.80 11.86
C THR A 148 -9.30 23.20 12.32
N GLU A 149 -8.11 23.71 11.95
CA GLU A 149 -7.63 25.04 12.36
C GLU A 149 -7.34 25.98 11.17
N PHE A 150 -7.37 25.49 9.92
CA PHE A 150 -7.19 26.34 8.74
C PHE A 150 -8.27 27.45 8.64
N PRO A 151 -7.94 28.72 8.33
CA PRO A 151 -6.66 29.22 7.83
C PRO A 151 -5.65 29.70 8.88
N ASP A 152 -5.94 29.54 10.18
CA ASP A 152 -5.14 30.11 11.28
C ASP A 152 -3.95 29.22 11.69
N ILE A 153 -3.39 28.46 10.75
CA ILE A 153 -2.33 27.47 10.95
C ILE A 153 -1.20 27.67 9.94
N ASP A 154 0.02 27.81 10.43
CA ASP A 154 1.23 27.97 9.60
C ASP A 154 2.02 26.66 9.46
N SER A 155 1.88 25.73 10.40
CA SER A 155 2.51 24.40 10.36
C SER A 155 1.61 23.33 10.99
N ILE A 156 1.65 22.10 10.45
CA ILE A 156 1.01 20.94 11.10
C ILE A 156 1.48 20.75 12.55
N ARG A 157 2.72 21.19 12.87
CA ARG A 157 3.29 21.11 14.22
C ARG A 157 2.52 21.97 15.23
N ASP A 158 1.85 23.01 14.77
CA ASP A 158 1.06 23.92 15.61
C ASP A 158 -0.25 23.26 16.08
N LEU A 159 -0.68 22.18 15.43
CA LEU A 159 -1.80 21.36 15.89
C LEU A 159 -1.44 20.49 17.10
N GLY A 160 -0.17 20.40 17.46
CA GLY A 160 0.25 19.75 18.69
C GLY A 160 -0.03 20.61 19.92
N SER A 161 0.19 20.05 21.10
CA SER A 161 0.37 20.82 22.33
C SER A 161 1.75 20.54 22.90
N PHE A 162 2.18 21.30 23.92
CA PHE A 162 3.46 21.09 24.59
C PHE A 162 3.70 19.63 25.05
N PHE A 163 2.63 18.87 25.28
CA PHE A 163 2.67 17.47 25.71
C PHE A 163 2.14 16.47 24.67
N SER A 164 1.66 16.93 23.51
CA SER A 164 1.08 16.03 22.50
C SER A 164 1.50 16.40 21.08
N SER A 165 2.02 15.41 20.37
CA SER A 165 2.27 15.50 18.93
C SER A 165 0.93 15.61 18.19
N PRO A 166 0.81 16.44 17.13
CA PRO A 166 -0.41 16.52 16.33
C PRO A 166 -0.79 15.17 15.73
N TRP A 167 0.22 14.33 15.43
CA TRP A 167 0.04 12.98 14.91
C TRP A 167 -0.51 11.98 15.94
N LYS A 168 -0.56 12.34 17.23
CA LYS A 168 -1.15 11.52 18.32
C LYS A 168 -2.61 11.86 18.62
N LYS A 169 -3.24 12.74 17.85
CA LYS A 169 -4.67 13.02 17.97
C LYS A 169 -5.48 11.84 17.44
N GLU A 170 -6.45 11.36 18.23
CA GLU A 170 -7.43 10.36 17.80
C GLU A 170 -8.44 11.01 16.84
N ILE A 171 -8.13 10.98 15.54
CA ILE A 171 -8.93 11.63 14.49
C ILE A 171 -9.47 10.64 13.44
N ALA A 172 -8.93 9.43 13.41
CA ALA A 172 -9.17 8.50 12.31
C ALA A 172 -9.96 7.26 12.73
N PRO A 173 -11.31 7.27 12.68
CA PRO A 173 -12.09 6.03 12.71
C PRO A 173 -11.66 5.10 11.57
N LEU A 174 -11.00 3.99 11.92
CA LEU A 174 -10.43 3.05 10.97
C LEU A 174 -10.30 1.65 11.57
N LEU A 175 -10.79 0.63 10.85
CA LEU A 175 -10.72 -0.78 11.25
C LEU A 175 -11.30 -1.05 12.66
N GLY A 176 -12.45 -0.41 12.94
CA GLY A 176 -13.21 -0.60 14.19
C GLY A 176 -12.65 0.11 15.42
N LYS A 177 -11.67 1.02 15.27
CA LYS A 177 -11.13 1.86 16.34
C LYS A 177 -10.92 3.29 15.85
N THR A 178 -10.98 4.26 16.75
CA THR A 178 -10.41 5.58 16.46
C THR A 178 -8.90 5.47 16.60
N ARG A 179 -8.18 5.88 15.56
CA ARG A 179 -6.73 5.81 15.46
C ARG A 179 -6.12 7.21 15.38
N THR A 180 -4.84 7.26 15.69
CA THR A 180 -3.97 8.41 15.43
C THR A 180 -3.25 8.26 14.08
N LEU A 181 -2.71 9.35 13.54
CA LEU A 181 -1.88 9.28 12.33
C LEU A 181 -0.59 8.49 12.59
N ASP A 182 -0.01 8.64 13.80
CA ASP A 182 1.15 7.85 14.25
C ASP A 182 0.84 6.34 14.19
N GLU A 183 -0.32 5.91 14.68
CA GLU A 183 -0.70 4.50 14.62
C GLU A 183 -0.90 4.01 13.18
N ILE A 184 -1.44 4.83 12.28
CA ILE A 184 -1.58 4.43 10.87
C ILE A 184 -0.19 4.24 10.24
N GLU A 185 0.72 5.19 10.42
CA GLU A 185 2.07 5.13 9.83
C GLU A 185 2.96 4.08 10.50
N HIS A 186 3.21 4.23 11.80
CA HIS A 186 4.21 3.44 12.50
C HIS A 186 3.74 2.03 12.83
N GLU A 187 2.47 1.87 13.19
CA GLU A 187 1.95 0.57 13.58
C GLU A 187 1.36 -0.22 12.40
N LEU A 188 0.46 0.39 11.63
CA LEU A 188 -0.23 -0.33 10.56
C LEU A 188 0.59 -0.45 9.28
N ILE A 189 1.29 0.62 8.86
CA ILE A 189 2.12 0.60 7.63
C ILE A 189 3.51 0.02 7.92
N ARG A 190 4.23 0.59 8.89
CA ARG A 190 5.63 0.20 9.17
C ARG A 190 5.74 -1.06 10.03
N GLY A 191 4.71 -1.43 10.79
CA GLY A 191 4.71 -2.65 11.61
C GLY A 191 5.66 -2.58 12.80
N GLN A 192 5.84 -1.39 13.39
CA GLN A 192 6.76 -1.21 14.52
C GLN A 192 6.22 -1.75 15.85
N ASN A 193 4.91 -2.06 15.93
CA ASN A 193 4.35 -2.74 17.09
C ASN A 193 4.56 -4.27 16.98
N LYS A 194 4.51 -4.97 18.11
CA LYS A 194 4.75 -6.43 18.16
C LYS A 194 3.60 -7.27 17.58
N THR A 195 2.52 -6.64 17.12
CA THR A 195 1.25 -7.30 16.81
C THR A 195 0.86 -7.18 15.34
N THR A 196 1.55 -6.35 14.56
CA THR A 196 1.24 -6.06 13.16
C THR A 196 2.48 -6.27 12.31
N GLU A 197 2.39 -7.17 11.33
CA GLU A 197 3.42 -7.30 10.30
C GLU A 197 3.29 -6.11 9.34
N GLY A 198 4.32 -5.25 9.28
CA GLY A 198 4.37 -4.12 8.36
C GLY A 198 4.60 -4.56 6.91
N TYR A 199 4.56 -3.60 5.99
CA TYR A 199 4.76 -3.89 4.56
C TYR A 199 6.22 -3.90 4.12
N ASN A 200 7.14 -3.44 4.98
CA ASN A 200 8.56 -3.30 4.69
C ASN A 200 8.78 -2.62 3.32
N GLU A 201 8.15 -1.46 3.14
CA GLU A 201 8.05 -0.73 1.88
C GLU A 201 8.60 0.69 2.07
N PRO A 202 9.91 0.93 1.86
CA PRO A 202 10.51 2.25 2.13
C PRO A 202 9.94 3.40 1.29
N ARG A 203 9.31 3.10 0.15
CA ARG A 203 8.71 4.14 -0.71
C ARG A 203 7.48 4.80 -0.08
N ILE A 204 6.94 4.25 1.01
CA ILE A 204 5.84 4.88 1.76
C ILE A 204 6.23 6.28 2.26
N HIS A 205 7.51 6.52 2.55
CA HIS A 205 8.03 7.83 3.00
C HIS A 205 7.95 8.91 1.94
N PHE A 206 7.67 8.54 0.69
CA PHE A 206 7.40 9.47 -0.42
C PHE A 206 5.91 9.52 -0.80
N ALA A 207 5.07 8.76 -0.10
CA ALA A 207 3.65 8.57 -0.41
C ALA A 207 2.73 9.09 0.71
N VAL A 208 3.18 9.04 1.97
CA VAL A 208 2.52 9.68 3.10
C VAL A 208 2.96 11.14 3.16
N ASN A 209 2.00 12.06 3.11
CA ASN A 209 2.25 13.51 3.12
C ASN A 209 1.76 14.09 4.45
N CYS A 210 2.66 14.82 5.09
CA CYS A 210 2.50 15.46 6.39
C CYS A 210 2.10 16.94 6.31
N ALA A 211 1.58 17.40 5.16
CA ALA A 211 1.18 18.78 4.89
C ALA A 211 2.29 19.85 4.99
N SER A 212 3.57 19.46 5.04
CA SER A 212 4.69 20.42 5.13
C SER A 212 5.34 20.65 3.77
N ILE A 213 5.96 21.82 3.55
CA ILE A 213 6.72 22.12 2.32
C ILE A 213 7.83 21.10 2.12
N GLY A 214 8.59 20.76 3.17
CA GLY A 214 9.65 19.74 3.13
C GLY A 214 9.15 18.32 2.86
N CYS A 215 7.84 18.07 2.93
CA CYS A 215 7.24 16.77 2.69
C CYS A 215 7.24 16.42 1.19
N PRO A 216 7.28 15.13 0.83
CA PRO A 216 7.11 14.71 -0.56
C PRO A 216 5.78 15.20 -1.12
N ALA A 217 5.70 15.39 -2.44
CA ALA A 217 4.47 15.77 -3.12
C ALA A 217 3.26 14.92 -2.67
N LEU A 218 2.16 15.54 -2.31
CA LEU A 218 0.89 14.82 -2.19
C LEU A 218 0.45 14.44 -3.60
N ARG A 219 0.20 13.15 -3.86
CA ARG A 219 -0.20 12.70 -5.20
C ARG A 219 -1.57 13.26 -5.57
N GLU A 220 -1.73 13.67 -6.82
CA GLU A 220 -2.96 14.27 -7.39
C GLU A 220 -4.07 13.24 -7.67
N GLU A 221 -3.87 11.99 -7.27
CA GLU A 221 -4.83 10.90 -7.31
C GLU A 221 -4.57 9.95 -6.12
N ALA A 222 -5.61 9.23 -5.70
CA ALA A 222 -5.47 8.24 -4.64
C ALA A 222 -4.70 6.99 -5.12
N TYR A 223 -4.09 6.30 -4.17
CA TYR A 223 -3.41 5.03 -4.40
C TYR A 223 -4.43 3.90 -4.59
N VAL A 224 -4.14 2.95 -5.47
CA VAL A 224 -4.97 1.75 -5.65
C VAL A 224 -4.08 0.53 -5.80
N GLY A 225 -4.45 -0.61 -5.19
CA GLY A 225 -3.55 -1.77 -5.09
C GLY A 225 -3.05 -2.26 -6.46
N ALA A 226 -3.92 -2.27 -7.48
CA ALA A 226 -3.56 -2.67 -8.84
C ALA A 226 -2.46 -1.80 -9.50
N ARG A 227 -2.26 -0.55 -9.05
CA ARG A 227 -1.24 0.37 -9.58
C ARG A 227 -0.20 0.78 -8.52
N LEU A 228 -0.30 0.27 -7.30
CA LEU A 228 0.44 0.80 -6.15
C LEU A 228 1.95 0.83 -6.40
N ASP A 229 2.53 -0.25 -6.93
CA ASP A 229 3.97 -0.31 -7.23
C ASP A 229 4.42 0.83 -8.16
N SER A 230 3.67 1.07 -9.24
CA SER A 230 3.96 2.16 -10.19
C SER A 230 3.74 3.56 -9.59
N GLN A 231 2.74 3.72 -8.71
CA GLN A 231 2.46 4.99 -8.06
C GLN A 231 3.55 5.33 -7.02
N LEU A 232 4.01 4.35 -6.24
CA LEU A 232 5.11 4.49 -5.29
C LEU A 232 6.44 4.77 -6.00
N ASP A 233 6.72 4.06 -7.09
CA ASP A 233 7.92 4.30 -7.92
C ASP A 233 7.93 5.72 -8.51
N ALA A 234 6.80 6.17 -9.07
CA ALA A 234 6.68 7.52 -9.62
C ALA A 234 6.88 8.60 -8.56
N GLN A 235 6.31 8.43 -7.36
CA GLN A 235 6.51 9.35 -6.24
C GLN A 235 7.96 9.39 -5.74
N THR A 236 8.62 8.24 -5.70
CA THR A 236 10.02 8.14 -5.30
C THR A 236 10.91 8.89 -6.29
N LYS A 237 10.72 8.65 -7.60
CA LYS A 237 11.44 9.36 -8.67
C LYS A 237 11.20 10.87 -8.59
N ARG A 238 9.95 11.28 -8.41
CA ARG A 238 9.55 12.68 -8.27
C ARG A 238 10.28 13.37 -7.11
N PHE A 239 10.29 12.74 -5.94
CA PHE A 239 10.96 13.29 -4.76
C PHE A 239 12.48 13.36 -4.94
N LEU A 240 13.10 12.29 -5.46
CA LEU A 240 14.54 12.24 -5.67
C LEU A 240 15.03 13.19 -6.77
N ALA A 241 14.17 13.58 -7.71
CA ALA A 241 14.49 14.58 -8.72
C ALA A 241 14.49 16.03 -8.19
N ASP A 242 13.96 16.28 -6.99
CA ASP A 242 14.03 17.60 -6.37
C ASP A 242 15.45 17.88 -5.85
N THR A 243 16.26 18.55 -6.66
CA THR A 243 17.64 18.90 -6.33
C THR A 243 17.79 19.83 -5.12
N SER A 244 16.71 20.54 -4.73
CA SER A 244 16.75 21.34 -3.50
C SER A 244 16.84 20.45 -2.26
N ARG A 245 16.32 19.21 -2.34
CA ARG A 245 16.25 18.25 -1.24
C ARG A 245 17.19 17.06 -1.41
N ASN A 246 17.50 16.67 -2.63
CA ASN A 246 18.26 15.45 -2.92
C ASN A 246 19.25 15.72 -4.06
N ARG A 247 20.55 15.77 -3.75
CA ARG A 247 21.60 16.00 -4.75
C ARG A 247 22.95 15.47 -4.28
N MET A 248 23.86 15.32 -5.24
CA MET A 248 25.25 14.95 -4.99
C MET A 248 26.15 16.15 -5.32
N ASP A 249 26.82 16.71 -4.32
CA ASP A 249 27.76 17.83 -4.41
C ASP A 249 29.20 17.30 -4.26
N GLY A 250 29.88 17.02 -5.38
CA GLY A 250 31.17 16.31 -5.34
C GLY A 250 31.00 14.88 -4.85
N ASN A 251 31.60 14.57 -3.68
CA ASN A 251 31.46 13.28 -2.98
C ASN A 251 30.44 13.33 -1.83
N THR A 252 29.80 14.47 -1.59
CA THR A 252 28.84 14.64 -0.49
C THR A 252 27.42 14.50 -1.02
N LEU A 253 26.71 13.51 -0.49
CA LEU A 253 25.31 13.22 -0.77
C LEU A 253 24.43 14.01 0.19
N LYS A 254 23.79 15.06 -0.34
CA LYS A 254 22.91 15.96 0.40
C LYS A 254 21.47 15.50 0.23
N LEU A 255 20.86 15.09 1.34
CA LEU A 255 19.55 14.44 1.36
C LEU A 255 18.57 15.13 2.28
N SER A 256 17.28 14.94 2.00
CA SER A 256 16.22 15.29 2.93
C SER A 256 16.38 14.56 4.26
N LYS A 257 15.97 15.22 5.36
CA LYS A 257 15.85 14.63 6.71
C LYS A 257 15.00 13.37 6.79
N ILE A 258 14.17 13.08 5.79
CA ILE A 258 13.44 11.80 5.69
C ILE A 258 14.41 10.61 5.71
N PHE A 259 15.57 10.73 5.05
CA PHE A 259 16.58 9.68 5.05
C PHE A 259 17.30 9.53 6.40
N ASP A 260 17.32 10.58 7.22
CA ASP A 260 17.86 10.57 8.59
C ASP A 260 16.86 9.88 9.54
N TRP A 261 15.63 10.39 9.58
CA TRP A 261 14.58 9.95 10.50
C TRP A 261 14.12 8.52 10.27
N TYR A 262 14.14 8.07 9.01
CA TYR A 262 13.65 6.77 8.60
C TYR A 262 14.74 5.89 7.98
N SER A 263 16.01 6.17 8.27
CA SER A 263 17.19 5.41 7.80
C SER A 263 16.97 3.90 7.86
N GLU A 264 16.48 3.39 9.00
CA GLU A 264 16.25 1.95 9.19
C GLU A 264 15.36 1.31 8.12
N ASP A 265 14.37 2.02 7.60
CA ASP A 265 13.45 1.48 6.58
C ASP A 265 14.13 1.37 5.20
N PHE A 266 15.14 2.21 4.94
CA PHE A 266 15.96 2.16 3.73
C PHE A 266 17.12 1.16 3.85
N GLU A 267 17.66 0.95 5.05
CA GLU A 267 18.86 0.13 5.30
C GLU A 267 18.56 -1.32 5.69
N LYS A 268 17.38 -1.62 6.26
CA LYS A 268 17.08 -2.94 6.86
C LYS A 268 15.93 -3.66 6.16
N ASN A 269 15.82 -3.55 4.84
CA ASN A 269 14.78 -4.26 4.09
C ASN A 269 15.22 -5.65 3.59
N THR A 270 16.36 -6.18 4.03
CA THR A 270 17.00 -7.44 3.57
C THR A 270 16.15 -8.71 3.63
N ASN A 271 15.05 -8.72 4.39
CA ASN A 271 14.11 -9.84 4.48
C ASN A 271 12.81 -9.61 3.70
N ARG A 272 12.76 -8.61 2.81
CA ARG A 272 11.55 -8.26 2.06
C ARG A 272 11.22 -9.33 1.02
N LYS A 273 10.11 -10.03 1.24
CA LYS A 273 9.42 -10.81 0.19
C LYS A 273 8.51 -9.88 -0.59
N SER A 274 9.11 -8.97 -1.36
CA SER A 274 8.36 -8.04 -2.19
C SER A 274 7.58 -8.79 -3.27
N GLU A 275 6.30 -8.47 -3.46
CA GLU A 275 5.54 -8.96 -4.60
C GLU A 275 6.06 -8.37 -5.93
N SER A 276 6.51 -7.11 -5.92
CA SER A 276 7.17 -6.41 -7.03
C SER A 276 7.76 -5.07 -6.55
N TRP A 277 8.93 -4.71 -7.06
CA TRP A 277 9.51 -3.37 -7.05
C TRP A 277 10.05 -3.08 -8.44
N GLN A 278 9.38 -2.20 -9.20
CA GLN A 278 9.72 -1.95 -10.60
C GLN A 278 9.72 -3.26 -11.45
N GLY A 279 8.82 -4.20 -11.12
CA GLY A 279 8.76 -5.52 -11.75
C GLY A 279 9.80 -6.54 -11.25
N ILE A 280 10.69 -6.15 -10.33
CA ILE A 280 11.72 -7.02 -9.74
C ILE A 280 11.26 -7.49 -8.37
N LYS A 281 11.34 -8.80 -8.12
CA LYS A 281 11.01 -9.39 -6.82
C LYS A 281 12.21 -9.36 -5.88
N ASN A 282 11.95 -9.19 -4.59
CA ASN A 282 12.95 -9.25 -3.52
C ASN A 282 14.11 -8.26 -3.69
N VAL A 283 13.82 -7.04 -4.16
CA VAL A 283 14.79 -5.94 -4.11
C VAL A 283 15.05 -5.60 -2.66
N ASN A 284 16.32 -5.71 -2.27
CA ASN A 284 16.83 -5.44 -0.93
C ASN A 284 17.98 -4.44 -1.02
N THR A 285 18.11 -3.60 0.00
CA THR A 285 19.13 -2.57 0.20
C THR A 285 19.58 -2.64 1.65
N GLU A 286 20.90 -2.52 1.85
CA GLU A 286 21.58 -2.60 3.15
C GLU A 286 22.02 -1.22 3.66
N ASN A 287 22.03 -0.22 2.79
CA ASN A 287 22.36 1.16 3.11
C ASN A 287 21.58 2.14 2.20
N ILE A 288 21.60 3.43 2.54
CA ILE A 288 20.97 4.50 1.75
C ILE A 288 21.55 4.55 0.33
N SER A 289 22.86 4.38 0.16
CA SER A 289 23.54 4.40 -1.15
C SER A 289 22.93 3.38 -2.12
N GLN A 290 22.70 2.14 -1.67
CA GLN A 290 22.07 1.08 -2.47
C GLN A 290 20.62 1.42 -2.82
N PHE A 291 19.86 2.02 -1.90
CA PHE A 291 18.51 2.50 -2.22
C PHE A 291 18.52 3.57 -3.31
N LEU A 292 19.40 4.56 -3.20
CA LEU A 292 19.51 5.63 -4.18
C LEU A 292 19.99 5.15 -5.55
N LEU A 293 20.85 4.12 -5.60
CA LEU A 293 21.28 3.49 -6.85
C LEU A 293 20.12 2.87 -7.65
N LEU A 294 19.02 2.47 -6.99
CA LEU A 294 17.78 2.03 -7.67
C LEU A 294 17.10 3.18 -8.45
N TYR A 295 17.47 4.42 -8.17
CA TYR A 295 16.89 5.65 -8.72
C TYR A 295 17.95 6.64 -9.22
N LYS A 296 19.14 6.16 -9.58
CA LYS A 296 20.26 7.01 -10.00
C LYS A 296 19.92 7.99 -11.14
N ASP A 297 19.00 7.60 -12.02
CA ASP A 297 18.56 8.44 -13.13
C ASP A 297 17.69 9.62 -12.64
N ALA A 298 16.86 9.42 -11.61
CA ALA A 298 16.07 10.49 -11.00
C ALA A 298 16.95 11.51 -10.28
N LEU A 299 18.05 11.05 -9.68
CA LEU A 299 19.07 11.89 -9.04
C LEU A 299 20.03 12.57 -10.03
N ASN A 300 19.93 12.26 -11.33
CA ASN A 300 20.82 12.76 -12.38
C ASN A 300 22.31 12.55 -12.05
N LEU A 301 22.67 11.37 -11.54
CA LEU A 301 24.05 11.06 -11.15
C LEU A 301 24.94 10.81 -12.36
N SER A 302 26.14 11.40 -12.34
CA SER A 302 27.21 11.05 -13.27
C SER A 302 27.77 9.64 -13.00
N SER A 303 28.47 9.05 -13.99
CA SER A 303 29.11 7.74 -13.81
C SER A 303 30.09 7.70 -12.64
N GLN A 304 30.82 8.80 -12.40
CA GLN A 304 31.73 8.94 -11.27
C GLN A 304 30.97 8.90 -9.93
N GLN A 305 29.85 9.63 -9.83
CA GLN A 305 29.03 9.65 -8.62
C GLN A 305 28.34 8.30 -8.37
N VAL A 306 27.91 7.61 -9.42
CA VAL A 306 27.42 6.23 -9.32
C VAL A 306 28.50 5.33 -8.72
N SER A 307 29.74 5.39 -9.20
CA SER A 307 30.84 4.61 -8.62
C SER A 307 31.15 4.95 -7.16
N VAL A 308 30.97 6.21 -6.74
CA VAL A 308 31.11 6.60 -5.32
C VAL A 308 30.05 5.91 -4.46
N LEU A 309 28.79 5.87 -4.91
CA LEU A 309 27.71 5.18 -4.19
C LEU A 309 27.86 3.66 -4.21
N GLU A 310 28.32 3.07 -5.32
CA GLU A 310 28.57 1.62 -5.43
C GLU A 310 29.66 1.15 -4.45
N GLN A 311 30.61 2.03 -4.13
CA GLN A 311 31.68 1.77 -3.15
C GLN A 311 31.31 2.20 -1.72
N ASP A 312 30.10 2.75 -1.53
CA ASP A 312 29.63 3.31 -0.26
C ASP A 312 30.58 4.36 0.35
N ASN A 313 31.19 5.18 -0.51
CA ASN A 313 32.20 6.18 -0.16
C ASN A 313 31.66 7.62 -0.11
N ALA A 314 30.35 7.82 -0.23
CA ALA A 314 29.75 9.15 -0.16
C ALA A 314 29.67 9.65 1.29
N GLU A 315 30.00 10.93 1.50
CA GLU A 315 29.71 11.60 2.76
C GLU A 315 28.21 11.95 2.82
N LEU A 316 27.53 11.66 3.93
CA LEU A 316 26.10 12.00 4.09
C LEU A 316 25.93 13.34 4.80
N GLU A 317 25.12 14.22 4.21
CA GLU A 317 24.68 15.47 4.82
C GLU A 317 23.14 15.56 4.72
N PHE A 318 22.46 15.73 5.87
CA PHE A 318 21.00 15.88 5.90
C PHE A 318 20.60 17.35 5.98
N LEU A 319 19.85 17.81 4.98
CA LEU A 319 19.39 19.18 4.80
C LEU A 319 18.25 19.54 5.76
N ASP A 320 18.09 20.82 6.07
CA ASP A 320 16.99 21.29 6.91
C ASP A 320 15.60 20.96 6.32
N TYR A 321 14.63 20.77 7.21
CA TYR A 321 13.27 20.41 6.84
C TYR A 321 12.32 21.59 7.03
N ASP A 322 11.69 22.02 5.94
CA ASP A 322 10.72 23.11 5.98
C ASP A 322 9.36 22.61 6.47
N TRP A 323 9.00 23.02 7.69
CA TRP A 323 7.76 22.66 8.37
C TRP A 323 6.58 23.59 8.05
N ALA A 324 6.78 24.64 7.26
CA ALA A 324 5.68 25.49 6.84
C ALA A 324 4.64 24.67 6.05
N LEU A 325 3.38 25.04 6.17
CA LEU A 325 2.27 24.37 5.50
C LEU A 325 2.43 24.47 3.98
N ASN A 326 2.24 23.37 3.25
CA ASN A 326 2.32 23.35 1.79
C ASN A 326 1.04 23.89 1.11
N ALA A 327 0.46 24.95 1.66
CA ALA A 327 -0.74 25.58 1.14
C ALA A 327 -0.47 26.35 -0.17
N THR A 328 -1.47 26.44 -1.04
CA THR A 328 -1.48 27.46 -2.10
C THR A 328 -1.54 28.85 -1.48
N GLN A 329 -0.77 29.79 -2.02
CA GLN A 329 -0.75 31.19 -1.58
C GLN A 329 -2.06 31.93 -1.91
#